data_AF-A0A9J6CIY2-F1
#
_entry.id   AF-A0A9J6CIY2-F1
#
_cell.length_a   1.000
_cell.length_b   1.000
_cell.length_c   1.000
_cell.angle_alpha   90.00
_cell.angle_beta   90.00
_cell.angle_gamma   90.00
#
_symmetry.space_group_name_H-M   'P 1'
#
loop_
_entity.id
_entity.type
_entity.pdbx_description
1 polymer ?
#
loop_
_entity_poly.entity_id
_entity_poly.type
_entity_poly.pdbx_seq_one_letter_code
_entity_poly.pdbx_strand_id
1 'polypeptide(L)'
;MVSGQGCSRNPCGQNALCQETLGGRPVCSCPPGYSGNPLTFCQKGECNDHIDCRFDQHCMNNRCTNPCINKCGHNANCEVQNHVAVCSCPARMRGNPLVQCSPIDPDEACHPSPCGVNTKCEVVNEQPVCTCLPSFKGNPITGCTHECESDHDCASNQYCNRNDFKCYSACDQCGKGALCNGAVNHRPQCECPKTYIGSPFVECRPECYGDVDCPQGKPACIYGVCKNPCDGACGVNANCNLRGLTPICSCPRDMTGDPFVSCRPFVPEDLCKPNPCGSNAICTPGHDNTGKERPVCSCPPGYTGNALRSCQRGECLANEECRDSQACINYVCVDACIGKCGSNARCEPKNHLAVCTCPDGTKGDAKVSCRASRTFPVARYSRSLLKQFNETLVDIDDEELPKEQVAETEA
;
A
#
# COMPACT_ATOMS: atom_id res chain seq x y z
N MET A 1 -78.68 -37.80 -119.92
CA MET A 1 -78.64 -37.67 -118.45
C MET A 1 -77.95 -38.90 -117.89
N VAL A 2 -76.90 -38.73 -117.09
CA VAL A 2 -76.23 -39.84 -116.39
C VAL A 2 -76.62 -39.76 -114.93
N SER A 3 -77.48 -40.68 -114.47
CA SER A 3 -77.81 -40.78 -113.05
C SER A 3 -76.66 -41.47 -112.30
N GLY A 4 -75.72 -40.67 -111.79
CA GLY A 4 -74.64 -41.16 -110.95
C GLY A 4 -75.15 -41.52 -109.56
N GLN A 5 -75.47 -42.81 -109.33
CA GLN A 5 -75.75 -43.36 -108.00
C GLN A 5 -74.43 -43.64 -107.26
N GLY A 6 -73.81 -42.59 -106.72
CA GLY A 6 -72.52 -42.67 -106.04
C GLY A 6 -72.63 -43.29 -104.65
N CYS A 7 -73.56 -42.80 -103.82
CA CYS A 7 -73.75 -43.28 -102.46
C CYS A 7 -74.67 -44.51 -102.36
N SER A 8 -75.47 -44.83 -103.39
CA SER A 8 -76.38 -46.00 -103.35
C SER A 8 -75.66 -47.36 -103.28
N ARG A 9 -74.35 -47.43 -103.55
CA ARG A 9 -73.52 -48.64 -103.35
C ARG A 9 -72.80 -48.69 -102.00
N ASN A 10 -73.15 -47.77 -101.08
CA ASN A 10 -72.59 -47.59 -99.74
C ASN A 10 -71.04 -47.73 -99.66
N PRO A 11 -70.28 -46.90 -100.39
CA PRO A 11 -68.82 -47.04 -100.56
C PRO A 11 -67.99 -46.46 -99.39
N CYS A 12 -68.63 -46.00 -98.32
CA CYS A 12 -67.97 -45.39 -97.16
C CYS A 12 -67.78 -46.39 -96.02
N GLY A 13 -66.83 -46.08 -95.13
CA GLY A 13 -66.56 -46.89 -93.94
C GLY A 13 -67.74 -46.95 -92.98
N GLN A 14 -67.75 -47.93 -92.08
CA GLN A 14 -68.85 -48.05 -91.11
C GLN A 14 -68.91 -46.80 -90.21
N ASN A 15 -70.13 -46.30 -89.99
CA ASN A 15 -70.45 -45.03 -89.32
C ASN A 15 -69.95 -43.75 -90.01
N ALA A 16 -69.45 -43.81 -91.25
CA ALA A 16 -69.17 -42.62 -92.05
C ALA A 16 -70.42 -42.13 -92.80
N LEU A 17 -70.53 -40.81 -92.97
CA LEU A 17 -71.54 -40.17 -93.80
C LEU A 17 -71.08 -40.13 -95.26
N CYS A 18 -71.90 -40.64 -96.18
CA CYS A 18 -71.70 -40.52 -97.62
C CYS A 18 -72.48 -39.32 -98.17
N GLN A 19 -71.80 -38.41 -98.86
CA GLN A 19 -72.43 -37.29 -99.57
C GLN A 19 -72.11 -37.37 -101.07
N GLU A 20 -73.14 -37.21 -101.92
CA GLU A 20 -72.95 -37.15 -103.37
C GLU A 20 -72.51 -35.76 -103.82
N THR A 21 -71.57 -35.72 -104.76
CA THR A 21 -71.13 -34.48 -105.43
C THR A 21 -71.73 -34.40 -106.83
N LEU A 22 -71.82 -33.18 -107.39
CA LEU A 22 -72.42 -32.87 -108.71
C LEU A 22 -71.81 -33.61 -109.92
N GLY A 23 -70.76 -34.42 -109.72
CA GLY A 23 -70.18 -35.33 -110.73
C GLY A 23 -70.44 -36.82 -110.47
N GLY A 24 -71.34 -37.20 -109.55
CA GLY A 24 -71.68 -38.59 -109.24
C GLY A 24 -70.62 -39.36 -108.45
N ARG A 25 -69.61 -38.68 -107.89
CA ARG A 25 -68.62 -39.28 -106.98
C ARG A 25 -69.06 -39.15 -105.52
N PRO A 26 -69.00 -40.24 -104.74
CA PRO A 26 -69.27 -40.23 -103.30
C PRO A 26 -68.08 -39.63 -102.52
N VAL A 27 -68.37 -38.80 -101.53
CA VAL A 27 -67.40 -38.29 -100.56
C VAL A 27 -67.78 -38.79 -99.18
N CYS A 28 -66.82 -39.37 -98.46
CA CYS A 28 -67.01 -39.92 -97.13
C CYS A 28 -66.44 -38.98 -96.07
N SER A 29 -67.21 -38.67 -95.04
CA SER A 29 -66.77 -37.89 -93.86
C SER A 29 -67.23 -38.57 -92.58
N CYS A 30 -66.52 -38.38 -91.47
CA CYS A 30 -67.05 -38.82 -90.17
C CYS A 30 -68.07 -37.78 -89.68
N PRO A 31 -69.26 -38.20 -89.21
CA PRO A 31 -70.23 -37.28 -88.62
C PRO A 31 -69.68 -36.63 -87.33
N PRO A 32 -70.28 -35.53 -86.85
CA PRO A 32 -69.90 -34.90 -85.58
C PRO A 32 -69.85 -35.92 -84.43
N GLY A 33 -68.82 -35.83 -83.58
CA GLY A 33 -68.57 -36.80 -82.51
C GLY A 33 -67.96 -38.12 -82.95
N TYR A 34 -67.55 -38.25 -84.22
CA TYR A 34 -66.78 -39.39 -84.73
C TYR A 34 -65.45 -38.93 -85.31
N SER A 35 -64.40 -39.72 -85.06
CA SER A 35 -63.03 -39.50 -85.53
C SER A 35 -62.45 -40.81 -86.07
N GLY A 36 -61.51 -40.73 -87.01
CA GLY A 36 -60.93 -41.90 -87.67
C GLY A 36 -60.81 -41.66 -89.17
N ASN A 37 -60.86 -42.74 -89.95
CA ASN A 37 -60.77 -42.67 -91.41
C ASN A 37 -62.17 -42.93 -92.03
N PRO A 38 -62.80 -41.93 -92.68
CA PRO A 38 -64.14 -42.08 -93.26
C PRO A 38 -64.29 -43.16 -94.33
N LEU A 39 -63.19 -43.63 -94.92
CA LEU A 39 -63.20 -44.68 -95.95
C LEU A 39 -63.22 -46.09 -95.35
N THR A 40 -62.87 -46.27 -94.07
CA THR A 40 -62.78 -47.59 -93.44
C THR A 40 -63.67 -47.71 -92.21
N PHE A 41 -63.49 -46.82 -91.23
CA PHE A 41 -64.23 -46.83 -89.98
C PHE A 41 -64.17 -45.46 -89.31
N CYS A 42 -65.34 -44.90 -89.02
CA CYS A 42 -65.47 -43.78 -88.10
C CYS A 42 -65.72 -44.32 -86.70
N GLN A 43 -64.78 -44.07 -85.78
CA GLN A 43 -64.90 -44.42 -84.38
C GLN A 43 -65.63 -43.28 -83.66
N LYS A 44 -66.64 -43.61 -82.84
CA LYS A 44 -67.27 -42.62 -81.97
C LYS A 44 -66.22 -42.12 -80.96
N GLY A 45 -66.05 -40.81 -80.89
CA GLY A 45 -65.17 -40.16 -79.94
C GLY A 45 -65.63 -40.34 -78.50
N GLU A 46 -64.70 -40.11 -77.56
CA GLU A 46 -64.98 -40.13 -76.13
C GLU A 46 -65.78 -38.89 -75.71
N CYS A 47 -65.63 -37.78 -76.45
CA CYS A 47 -66.21 -36.46 -76.17
C CYS A 47 -66.47 -35.67 -77.46
N ASN A 48 -67.34 -34.66 -77.37
CA ASN A 48 -67.53 -33.59 -78.36
C ASN A 48 -67.09 -32.23 -77.80
N ASP A 49 -67.43 -31.98 -76.54
CA ASP A 49 -67.11 -30.75 -75.80
C ASP A 49 -66.31 -31.11 -74.53
N HIS A 50 -65.64 -30.15 -73.92
CA HIS A 50 -64.87 -30.33 -72.70
C HIS A 50 -65.73 -30.84 -71.54
N ILE A 51 -67.01 -30.43 -71.46
CA ILE A 51 -67.97 -30.88 -70.44
C ILE A 51 -68.33 -32.37 -70.53
N ASP A 52 -68.09 -33.03 -71.67
CA ASP A 52 -68.26 -34.48 -71.81
C ASP A 52 -67.14 -35.26 -71.09
N CYS A 53 -66.02 -34.60 -70.79
CA CYS A 53 -64.87 -35.20 -70.11
C CYS A 53 -64.97 -35.08 -68.59
N ARG A 54 -64.15 -35.88 -67.87
CA ARG A 54 -64.00 -35.71 -66.42
C ARG A 54 -63.42 -34.33 -66.10
N PHE A 55 -63.71 -33.79 -64.91
CA PHE A 55 -63.36 -32.41 -64.51
C PHE A 55 -61.86 -32.05 -64.64
N ASP A 56 -60.97 -33.05 -64.58
CA ASP A 56 -59.51 -32.96 -64.72
C ASP A 56 -58.99 -33.22 -66.14
N GLN A 57 -59.89 -33.28 -67.13
CA GLN A 57 -59.61 -33.57 -68.53
C GLN A 57 -60.36 -32.59 -69.44
N HIS A 58 -59.92 -32.40 -70.67
CA HIS A 58 -60.64 -31.64 -71.70
C HIS A 58 -60.74 -32.42 -72.98
N CYS A 59 -61.75 -32.10 -73.79
CA CYS A 59 -61.87 -32.70 -75.12
C CYS A 59 -60.84 -32.08 -76.07
N MET A 60 -60.02 -32.93 -76.70
CA MET A 60 -59.10 -32.54 -77.76
C MET A 60 -59.12 -33.63 -78.83
N ASN A 61 -59.46 -33.25 -80.07
CA ASN A 61 -59.60 -34.19 -81.19
C ASN A 61 -60.49 -35.41 -80.85
N ASN A 62 -61.64 -35.15 -80.22
CA ASN A 62 -62.64 -36.11 -79.77
C ASN A 62 -62.14 -37.15 -78.74
N ARG A 63 -61.07 -36.84 -77.99
CA ARG A 63 -60.57 -37.62 -76.85
C ARG A 63 -60.39 -36.78 -75.60
N CYS A 64 -60.57 -37.39 -74.43
CA CYS A 64 -60.39 -36.69 -73.16
C CYS A 64 -58.93 -36.75 -72.70
N THR A 65 -58.24 -35.60 -72.73
CA THR A 65 -56.83 -35.46 -72.34
C THR A 65 -56.67 -34.56 -71.12
N ASN A 66 -55.68 -34.83 -70.26
CA ASN A 66 -55.39 -33.94 -69.13
C ASN A 66 -54.78 -32.62 -69.67
N PRO A 67 -55.37 -31.44 -69.38
CA PRO A 67 -54.89 -30.17 -69.94
C PRO A 67 -53.52 -29.75 -69.38
N CYS A 68 -53.08 -30.25 -68.23
CA CYS A 68 -51.79 -29.86 -67.63
C CYS A 68 -50.56 -30.39 -68.39
N ILE A 69 -50.71 -31.35 -69.30
CA ILE A 69 -49.59 -31.96 -70.02
C ILE A 69 -48.87 -30.90 -70.86
N ASN A 70 -47.62 -30.59 -70.49
CA ASN A 70 -46.74 -29.61 -71.16
C ASN A 70 -47.32 -28.19 -71.29
N LYS A 71 -48.14 -27.72 -70.35
CA LYS A 71 -48.70 -26.35 -70.37
C LYS A 71 -48.06 -25.34 -69.42
N CYS A 72 -47.59 -25.78 -68.24
CA CYS A 72 -46.99 -24.89 -67.26
C CYS A 72 -45.46 -24.86 -67.38
N GLY A 73 -44.87 -23.76 -66.90
CA GLY A 73 -43.44 -23.51 -66.89
C GLY A 73 -42.67 -24.35 -65.86
N HIS A 74 -41.33 -24.23 -65.89
CA HIS A 74 -40.48 -25.00 -64.99
C HIS A 74 -40.70 -24.60 -63.52
N ASN A 75 -40.83 -25.58 -62.62
CA ASN A 75 -41.20 -25.41 -61.21
C ASN A 75 -42.57 -24.76 -60.94
N ALA A 76 -43.49 -24.69 -61.91
CA ALA A 76 -44.86 -24.26 -61.68
C ALA A 76 -45.75 -25.45 -61.29
N ASN A 77 -46.68 -25.22 -60.35
CA ASN A 77 -47.80 -26.14 -60.11
C ASN A 77 -48.83 -25.97 -61.23
N CYS A 78 -49.44 -27.08 -61.65
CA CYS A 78 -50.60 -27.09 -62.55
C CYS A 78 -51.82 -27.68 -61.83
N GLU A 79 -52.92 -26.95 -61.86
CA GLU A 79 -54.23 -27.43 -61.43
C GLU A 79 -55.20 -27.36 -62.61
N VAL A 80 -56.14 -28.30 -62.69
CA VAL A 80 -57.20 -28.25 -63.69
C VAL A 80 -58.42 -27.57 -63.09
N GLN A 81 -58.81 -26.44 -63.67
CA GLN A 81 -60.02 -25.72 -63.27
C GLN A 81 -60.90 -25.53 -64.52
N ASN A 82 -62.15 -26.01 -64.45
CA ASN A 82 -63.10 -25.98 -65.57
C ASN A 82 -62.52 -26.51 -66.90
N HIS A 83 -61.86 -27.68 -66.84
CA HIS A 83 -61.18 -28.33 -67.97
C HIS A 83 -59.99 -27.54 -68.57
N VAL A 84 -59.51 -26.47 -67.92
CA VAL A 84 -58.36 -25.67 -68.37
C VAL A 84 -57.19 -25.84 -67.39
N ALA A 85 -55.96 -25.84 -67.90
CA ALA A 85 -54.74 -25.82 -67.09
C ALA A 85 -54.51 -24.42 -66.50
N VAL A 86 -54.50 -24.33 -65.17
CA VAL A 86 -54.17 -23.12 -64.42
C VAL A 86 -52.79 -23.32 -63.78
N CYS A 87 -51.85 -22.45 -64.13
CA CYS A 87 -50.47 -22.52 -63.67
C CYS A 87 -50.22 -21.51 -62.54
N SER A 88 -49.60 -21.94 -61.45
CA SER A 88 -49.22 -21.07 -60.32
C SER A 88 -47.81 -21.39 -59.81
N CYS A 89 -47.11 -20.40 -59.23
CA CYS A 89 -45.84 -20.68 -58.56
C CYS A 89 -46.10 -21.28 -57.16
N PRO A 90 -45.33 -22.30 -56.73
CA PRO A 90 -45.42 -22.85 -55.38
C PRO A 90 -45.07 -21.83 -54.29
N ALA A 91 -45.48 -22.10 -53.05
CA ALA A 91 -45.09 -21.28 -51.91
C ALA A 91 -43.56 -21.15 -51.79
N ARG A 92 -43.08 -19.92 -51.49
CA ARG A 92 -41.67 -19.50 -51.52
C ARG A 92 -41.01 -19.47 -52.91
N MET A 93 -41.79 -19.41 -53.99
CA MET A 93 -41.31 -19.16 -55.36
C MET A 93 -42.07 -17.99 -56.02
N ARG A 94 -41.37 -17.19 -56.83
CA ARG A 94 -41.94 -16.14 -57.69
C ARG A 94 -41.51 -16.32 -59.15
N GLY A 95 -42.17 -15.63 -60.07
CA GLY A 95 -41.85 -15.68 -61.50
C GLY A 95 -43.11 -15.71 -62.36
N ASN A 96 -42.97 -16.16 -63.60
CA ASN A 96 -44.11 -16.37 -64.50
C ASN A 96 -44.44 -17.87 -64.54
N PRO A 97 -45.60 -18.32 -64.03
CA PRO A 97 -45.97 -19.74 -64.00
C PRO A 97 -46.08 -20.43 -65.37
N LEU A 98 -46.15 -19.67 -66.47
CA LEU A 98 -46.14 -20.21 -67.84
C LEU A 98 -44.72 -20.38 -68.41
N VAL A 99 -43.69 -19.88 -67.74
CA VAL A 99 -42.30 -19.91 -68.20
C VAL A 99 -41.41 -20.60 -67.17
N GLN A 100 -41.25 -19.99 -65.99
CA GLN A 100 -40.44 -20.52 -64.89
C GLN A 100 -40.77 -19.81 -63.58
N CYS A 101 -40.81 -20.59 -62.49
CA CYS A 101 -40.78 -20.10 -61.12
C CYS A 101 -39.37 -20.31 -60.51
N SER A 102 -38.86 -19.28 -59.84
CA SER A 102 -37.60 -19.28 -59.09
C SER A 102 -37.87 -19.10 -57.59
N PRO A 103 -36.97 -19.53 -56.69
CA PRO A 103 -37.09 -19.21 -55.27
C PRO A 103 -37.27 -17.70 -55.04
N ILE A 104 -38.03 -17.33 -54.01
CA ILE A 104 -38.03 -15.97 -53.48
C ILE A 104 -36.73 -15.82 -52.69
N ASP A 105 -35.93 -14.82 -53.05
CA ASP A 105 -34.65 -14.53 -52.41
C ASP A 105 -34.90 -13.73 -51.11
N PRO A 106 -34.45 -14.20 -49.93
CA PRO A 106 -34.60 -13.47 -48.68
C PRO A 106 -33.93 -12.08 -48.67
N ASP A 107 -32.93 -11.86 -49.53
CA ASP A 107 -32.10 -10.64 -49.50
C ASP A 107 -32.73 -9.42 -50.19
N GLU A 108 -33.92 -9.53 -50.79
CA GLU A 108 -34.60 -8.41 -51.48
C GLU A 108 -35.02 -7.28 -50.50
N ALA A 109 -35.12 -7.56 -49.19
CA ALA A 109 -35.49 -6.57 -48.17
C ALA A 109 -34.40 -5.50 -47.88
N CYS A 110 -33.12 -5.82 -48.11
CA CYS A 110 -32.00 -4.90 -47.93
C CYS A 110 -31.36 -4.44 -49.26
N HIS A 111 -31.93 -4.80 -50.42
CA HIS A 111 -31.38 -4.50 -51.75
C HIS A 111 -32.44 -3.90 -52.70
N PRO A 112 -32.43 -2.58 -52.99
CA PRO A 112 -31.52 -1.57 -52.43
C PRO A 112 -31.81 -1.28 -50.96
N SER A 113 -30.77 -0.86 -50.20
CA SER A 113 -30.90 -0.61 -48.77
C SER A 113 -31.95 0.47 -48.46
N PRO A 114 -32.97 0.19 -47.62
CA PRO A 114 -33.91 1.19 -47.13
C PRO A 114 -33.33 2.04 -45.98
N CYS A 115 -32.14 1.70 -45.49
CA CYS A 115 -31.45 2.39 -44.40
C CYS A 115 -30.60 3.57 -44.90
N GLY A 116 -30.47 4.59 -44.06
CA GLY A 116 -29.68 5.79 -44.37
C GLY A 116 -28.17 5.57 -44.33
N VAL A 117 -27.40 6.63 -44.63
CA VAL A 117 -25.93 6.54 -44.66
C VAL A 117 -25.32 6.14 -43.31
N ASN A 118 -24.18 5.45 -43.34
CA ASN A 118 -23.44 4.95 -42.17
C ASN A 118 -24.24 3.99 -41.28
N THR A 119 -25.03 3.11 -41.89
CA THR A 119 -25.84 2.09 -41.21
C THR A 119 -25.57 0.68 -41.74
N LYS A 120 -26.01 -0.32 -40.97
CA LYS A 120 -26.11 -1.72 -41.36
C LYS A 120 -27.59 -2.10 -41.45
N CYS A 121 -27.98 -2.70 -42.58
CA CYS A 121 -29.29 -3.34 -42.76
C CYS A 121 -29.15 -4.83 -42.38
N GLU A 122 -30.04 -5.32 -41.52
CA GLU A 122 -30.15 -6.75 -41.18
C GLU A 122 -31.62 -7.18 -41.32
N VAL A 123 -31.88 -8.34 -41.92
CA VAL A 123 -33.26 -8.86 -42.03
C VAL A 123 -33.60 -9.61 -40.74
N VAL A 124 -34.57 -9.08 -39.99
CA VAL A 124 -35.08 -9.68 -38.74
C VAL A 124 -36.57 -9.89 -38.89
N ASN A 125 -37.05 -11.14 -38.75
CA ASN A 125 -38.46 -11.51 -38.95
C ASN A 125 -39.02 -11.03 -40.32
N GLU A 126 -38.28 -11.27 -41.40
CA GLU A 126 -38.63 -10.87 -42.78
C GLU A 126 -38.75 -9.34 -43.00
N GLN A 127 -38.31 -8.51 -42.04
CA GLN A 127 -38.29 -7.04 -42.15
C GLN A 127 -36.87 -6.48 -42.10
N PRO A 128 -36.57 -5.39 -42.85
CA PRO A 128 -35.28 -4.73 -42.77
C PRO A 128 -35.17 -3.90 -41.47
N VAL A 129 -34.16 -4.22 -40.66
CA VAL A 129 -33.80 -3.48 -39.44
C VAL A 129 -32.53 -2.70 -39.69
N CYS A 130 -32.61 -1.39 -39.52
CA CYS A 130 -31.49 -0.46 -39.71
C CYS A 130 -30.82 -0.13 -38.38
N THR A 131 -29.49 -0.27 -38.31
CA THR A 131 -28.68 0.09 -37.13
C THR A 131 -27.53 1.00 -37.53
N CYS A 132 -27.15 1.98 -36.69
CA CYS A 132 -25.94 2.78 -36.97
C CYS A 132 -24.69 1.89 -36.91
N LEU A 133 -23.72 2.15 -37.77
CA LEU A 133 -22.39 1.53 -37.66
C LEU A 133 -21.72 1.94 -36.33
N PRO A 134 -20.75 1.16 -35.81
CA PRO A 134 -19.95 1.57 -34.65
C PRO A 134 -19.36 2.97 -34.86
N SER A 135 -19.32 3.78 -33.79
CA SER A 135 -18.89 5.18 -33.80
C SER A 135 -19.88 6.19 -34.39
N PHE A 136 -21.00 5.75 -34.97
CA PHE A 136 -22.07 6.63 -35.46
C PHE A 136 -23.28 6.66 -34.52
N LYS A 137 -23.94 7.82 -34.42
CA LYS A 137 -25.19 8.07 -33.69
C LYS A 137 -26.19 8.80 -34.62
N GLY A 138 -27.48 8.77 -34.28
CA GLY A 138 -28.53 9.41 -35.05
C GLY A 138 -29.70 8.46 -35.32
N ASN A 139 -30.41 8.69 -36.43
CA ASN A 139 -31.56 7.88 -36.84
C ASN A 139 -31.16 6.96 -38.01
N PRO A 140 -31.14 5.62 -37.84
CA PRO A 140 -30.73 4.69 -38.89
C PRO A 140 -31.56 4.71 -40.18
N ILE A 141 -32.75 5.32 -40.18
CA ILE A 141 -33.56 5.47 -41.39
C ILE A 141 -33.09 6.65 -42.24
N THR A 142 -32.74 7.79 -41.61
CA THR A 142 -32.26 8.99 -42.32
C THR A 142 -30.75 8.98 -42.55
N GLY A 143 -30.01 8.27 -41.71
CA GLY A 143 -28.56 8.21 -41.69
C GLY A 143 -27.99 8.61 -40.33
N CYS A 144 -26.82 8.08 -40.01
CA CYS A 144 -26.11 8.33 -38.77
C CYS A 144 -24.85 9.17 -39.04
N THR A 145 -24.50 10.04 -38.10
CA THR A 145 -23.29 10.89 -38.12
C THR A 145 -22.37 10.49 -36.97
N HIS A 146 -21.13 10.97 -36.97
CA HIS A 146 -20.30 10.92 -35.77
C HIS A 146 -20.92 11.73 -34.62
N GLU A 147 -20.49 11.45 -33.39
CA GLU A 147 -20.84 12.27 -32.23
C GLU A 147 -19.96 13.53 -32.14
N CYS A 148 -18.72 13.46 -32.61
CA CYS A 148 -17.82 14.59 -32.78
C CYS A 148 -16.86 14.38 -33.96
N GLU A 149 -16.40 15.48 -34.57
CA GLU A 149 -15.26 15.48 -35.50
C GLU A 149 -14.07 16.27 -34.93
N SER A 150 -14.35 17.17 -33.99
CA SER A 150 -13.41 18.04 -33.30
C SER A 150 -13.76 18.14 -31.82
N ASP A 151 -12.79 18.59 -30.99
CA ASP A 151 -13.04 18.78 -29.55
C ASP A 151 -14.17 19.79 -29.28
N HIS A 152 -14.37 20.76 -30.17
CA HIS A 152 -15.39 21.80 -30.05
C HIS A 152 -16.83 21.32 -30.22
N ASP A 153 -17.03 20.11 -30.75
CA ASP A 153 -18.35 19.47 -30.81
C ASP A 153 -18.77 18.88 -29.44
N CYS A 154 -17.79 18.72 -28.53
CA CYS A 154 -17.97 18.21 -27.18
C CYS A 154 -18.14 19.33 -26.14
N ALA A 155 -18.57 18.99 -24.93
CA ALA A 155 -18.59 19.94 -23.82
C ALA A 155 -17.18 20.45 -23.47
N SER A 156 -17.06 21.61 -22.83
CA SER A 156 -15.75 22.25 -22.53
C SER A 156 -14.84 21.43 -21.59
N ASN A 157 -15.39 20.44 -20.89
CA ASN A 157 -14.69 19.47 -20.04
C ASN A 157 -14.45 18.10 -20.72
N GLN A 158 -14.77 17.99 -22.01
CA GLN A 158 -14.65 16.78 -22.83
C GLN A 158 -13.72 17.03 -24.02
N TYR A 159 -13.28 15.96 -24.68
CA TYR A 159 -12.51 15.98 -25.92
C TYR A 159 -13.04 14.94 -26.90
N CYS A 160 -12.74 15.09 -28.19
CA CYS A 160 -13.14 14.15 -29.22
C CYS A 160 -12.08 13.08 -29.47
N ASN A 161 -12.40 11.82 -29.21
CA ASN A 161 -11.52 10.71 -29.52
C ASN A 161 -11.58 10.38 -31.02
N ARG A 162 -10.50 10.66 -31.76
CA ARG A 162 -10.42 10.45 -33.21
C ARG A 162 -10.46 8.98 -33.66
N ASN A 163 -10.37 8.02 -32.75
CA ASN A 163 -10.42 6.59 -33.09
C ASN A 163 -11.85 6.07 -33.22
N ASP A 164 -12.79 6.60 -32.43
CA ASP A 164 -14.19 6.15 -32.39
C ASP A 164 -15.21 7.31 -32.40
N PHE A 165 -14.75 8.54 -32.66
CA PHE A 165 -15.54 9.74 -32.91
C PHE A 165 -16.61 10.06 -31.85
N LYS A 166 -16.27 9.79 -30.57
CA LYS A 166 -17.09 10.10 -29.40
C LYS A 166 -16.42 11.10 -28.47
N CYS A 167 -17.26 11.82 -27.73
CA CYS A 167 -16.83 12.71 -26.66
C CYS A 167 -16.50 11.94 -25.38
N TYR A 168 -15.24 12.02 -24.94
CA TYR A 168 -14.77 11.46 -23.67
C TYR A 168 -14.44 12.59 -22.68
N SER A 169 -14.35 12.28 -21.39
CA SER A 169 -13.95 13.29 -20.39
C SER A 169 -12.49 13.68 -20.65
N ALA A 170 -12.17 14.97 -20.64
CA ALA A 170 -10.79 15.39 -20.77
C ALA A 170 -9.93 14.86 -19.61
N CYS A 171 -10.53 14.62 -18.44
CA CYS A 171 -9.87 13.94 -17.31
C CYS A 171 -9.43 12.50 -17.59
N ASP A 172 -10.00 11.82 -18.60
CA ASP A 172 -9.61 10.46 -18.98
C ASP A 172 -8.19 10.42 -19.59
N GLN A 173 -7.63 11.60 -19.93
CA GLN A 173 -6.23 11.76 -20.36
C GLN A 173 -5.24 11.94 -19.19
N CYS A 174 -5.70 11.99 -17.93
CA CYS A 174 -4.79 12.05 -16.79
C CYS A 174 -4.09 10.72 -16.56
N GLY A 175 -2.83 10.79 -16.12
CA GLY A 175 -1.99 9.63 -15.83
C GLY A 175 -2.52 8.79 -14.68
N LYS A 176 -2.12 7.52 -14.65
CA LYS A 176 -2.54 6.60 -13.59
C LYS A 176 -2.12 7.13 -12.21
N GLY A 177 -3.06 7.20 -11.27
CA GLY A 177 -2.82 7.73 -9.92
C GLY A 177 -2.75 9.27 -9.83
N ALA A 178 -2.96 10.00 -10.93
CA ALA A 178 -3.12 11.45 -10.91
C ALA A 178 -4.54 11.86 -10.48
N LEU A 179 -4.65 13.06 -9.93
CA LEU A 179 -5.91 13.73 -9.63
C LEU A 179 -6.29 14.65 -10.81
N CYS A 180 -7.54 14.63 -11.23
CA CYS A 180 -8.06 15.64 -12.15
C CYS A 180 -8.78 16.73 -11.36
N ASN A 181 -8.21 17.93 -11.32
CA ASN A 181 -8.79 19.09 -10.63
C ASN A 181 -9.88 19.80 -11.45
N GLY A 182 -10.22 19.24 -12.63
CA GLY A 182 -11.18 19.79 -13.58
C GLY A 182 -10.62 19.78 -15.01
N ALA A 183 -11.39 20.33 -15.95
CA ALA A 183 -10.96 20.49 -17.33
C ALA A 183 -11.44 21.83 -17.89
N VAL A 184 -10.60 22.47 -18.70
CA VAL A 184 -10.83 23.79 -19.30
C VAL A 184 -10.36 23.75 -20.75
N ASN A 185 -11.20 24.25 -21.66
CA ASN A 185 -10.91 24.27 -23.11
C ASN A 185 -10.48 22.89 -23.64
N HIS A 186 -11.25 21.85 -23.31
CA HIS A 186 -11.04 20.46 -23.73
C HIS A 186 -9.74 19.79 -23.22
N ARG A 187 -9.04 20.43 -22.26
CA ARG A 187 -7.81 19.91 -21.64
C ARG A 187 -7.99 19.70 -20.13
N PRO A 188 -7.48 18.60 -19.56
CA PRO A 188 -7.56 18.38 -18.12
C PRO A 188 -6.51 19.18 -17.34
N GLN A 189 -6.81 19.40 -16.08
CA GLN A 189 -5.88 19.92 -15.07
C GLN A 189 -5.44 18.76 -14.17
N CYS A 190 -4.48 17.97 -14.65
CA CYS A 190 -3.96 16.81 -13.93
C CYS A 190 -2.85 17.22 -12.94
N GLU A 191 -2.88 16.69 -11.72
CA GLU A 191 -1.88 16.91 -10.67
C GLU A 191 -1.55 15.57 -9.96
N CYS A 192 -0.31 15.37 -9.51
CA CYS A 192 -0.03 14.23 -8.64
C CYS A 192 -0.52 14.53 -7.21
N PRO A 193 -1.04 13.53 -6.46
CA PRO A 193 -1.29 13.68 -5.03
C PRO A 193 -0.07 14.23 -4.29
N LYS A 194 -0.29 14.96 -3.19
CA LYS A 194 0.81 15.42 -2.33
C LYS A 194 1.71 14.24 -1.97
N THR A 195 3.02 14.48 -2.07
CA THR A 195 4.12 13.51 -1.87
C THR A 195 4.25 12.38 -2.89
N TYR A 196 3.44 12.33 -3.96
CA TYR A 196 3.67 11.44 -5.09
C TYR A 196 4.64 12.09 -6.09
N ILE A 197 5.44 11.26 -6.75
CA ILE A 197 6.40 11.60 -7.79
C ILE A 197 5.95 11.05 -9.15
N GLY A 198 6.45 11.63 -10.23
CA GLY A 198 6.15 11.20 -11.60
C GLY A 198 5.60 12.34 -12.46
N SER A 199 4.81 11.99 -13.46
CA SER A 199 4.14 12.95 -14.35
C SER A 199 2.63 12.76 -14.27
N PRO A 200 1.85 13.81 -13.99
CA PRO A 200 0.40 13.69 -13.87
C PRO A 200 -0.33 13.37 -15.18
N PHE A 201 0.37 13.34 -16.31
CA PHE A 201 -0.13 12.90 -17.62
C PHE A 201 0.34 11.48 -18.00
N VAL A 202 1.10 10.80 -17.14
CA VAL A 202 1.63 9.44 -17.41
C VAL A 202 1.32 8.51 -16.24
N GLU A 203 2.00 8.70 -15.11
CA GLU A 203 1.80 7.96 -13.88
C GLU A 203 2.32 8.80 -12.70
N CYS A 204 1.53 8.86 -11.62
CA CYS A 204 1.94 9.34 -10.31
C CYS A 204 2.08 8.14 -9.38
N ARG A 205 3.21 8.03 -8.70
CA ARG A 205 3.51 6.95 -7.75
C ARG A 205 4.16 7.51 -6.48
N PRO A 206 4.05 6.83 -5.32
CA PRO A 206 4.82 7.22 -4.14
C PRO A 206 6.33 7.06 -4.39
N GLU A 207 7.15 7.64 -3.50
CA GLU A 207 8.61 7.40 -3.46
C GLU A 207 8.93 5.93 -3.13
N CYS A 208 8.09 5.31 -2.29
CA CYS A 208 8.21 3.94 -1.81
C CYS A 208 6.82 3.28 -1.61
N TYR A 209 6.76 1.96 -1.72
CA TYR A 209 5.60 1.15 -1.32
C TYR A 209 5.86 0.41 0.00
N GLY A 210 7.12 0.15 0.35
CA GLY A 210 7.54 -0.35 1.65
C GLY A 210 8.96 0.09 2.02
N ASP A 211 9.38 -0.20 3.25
CA ASP A 211 10.66 0.24 3.82
C ASP A 211 11.89 -0.25 3.00
N VAL A 212 11.74 -1.38 2.32
CA VAL A 212 12.77 -1.99 1.45
C VAL A 212 13.09 -1.18 0.20
N ASP A 213 12.19 -0.28 -0.22
CA ASP A 213 12.40 0.58 -1.39
C ASP A 213 13.29 1.79 -1.05
N CYS A 214 13.50 2.07 0.24
CA CYS A 214 14.09 3.31 0.71
C CYS A 214 15.63 3.27 0.80
N PRO A 215 16.33 4.39 0.48
CA PRO A 215 17.78 4.45 0.50
C PRO A 215 18.36 4.51 1.92
N GLN A 216 19.64 4.17 2.04
CA GLN A 216 20.40 4.34 3.28
C GLN A 216 20.34 5.81 3.74
N GLY A 217 19.96 6.00 5.01
CA GLY A 217 19.73 7.32 5.62
C GLY A 217 18.25 7.72 5.75
N LYS A 218 17.32 7.09 5.01
CA LYS A 218 15.86 7.33 5.15
C LYS A 218 15.05 6.03 5.16
N PRO A 219 15.33 5.07 6.06
CA PRO A 219 14.93 3.67 5.88
C PRO A 219 13.45 3.36 6.13
N ALA A 220 12.60 4.32 6.48
CA ALA A 220 11.18 4.08 6.74
C ALA A 220 10.28 4.69 5.65
N CYS A 221 9.38 3.88 5.09
CA CYS A 221 8.37 4.31 4.14
C CYS A 221 7.11 4.79 4.88
N ILE A 222 7.02 6.09 5.14
CA ILE A 222 5.94 6.69 5.93
C ILE A 222 5.03 7.51 5.03
N TYR A 223 3.83 6.99 4.76
CA TYR A 223 2.84 7.55 3.82
C TYR A 223 3.38 7.69 2.38
N GLY A 224 4.15 6.69 1.91
CA GLY A 224 4.70 6.68 0.55
C GLY A 224 5.90 7.61 0.34
N VAL A 225 6.53 8.07 1.44
CA VAL A 225 7.73 8.91 1.44
C VAL A 225 8.81 8.25 2.28
N CYS A 226 10.03 8.19 1.77
CA CYS A 226 11.17 7.72 2.54
C CYS A 226 11.58 8.79 3.56
N LYS A 227 11.54 8.42 4.83
CA LYS A 227 11.90 9.27 5.97
C LYS A 227 12.90 8.59 6.87
N ASN A 228 13.68 9.40 7.56
CA ASN A 228 14.54 8.92 8.64
C ASN A 228 13.74 8.96 9.96
N PRO A 229 13.52 7.82 10.66
CA PRO A 229 12.84 7.83 11.94
C PRO A 229 13.56 8.64 13.03
N CYS A 230 14.82 9.00 12.83
CA CYS A 230 15.56 9.89 13.74
C CYS A 230 15.21 11.38 13.59
N ASP A 231 14.62 11.81 12.47
CA ASP A 231 14.37 13.24 12.20
C ASP A 231 13.31 13.78 13.18
N GLY A 232 13.76 14.51 14.21
CA GLY A 232 12.92 15.07 15.27
C GLY A 232 12.51 14.10 16.38
N ALA A 233 13.06 12.87 16.40
CA ALA A 233 12.72 11.88 17.43
C ALA A 233 13.55 12.00 18.72
N CYS A 234 14.76 12.56 18.64
CA CYS A 234 15.67 12.73 19.78
C CYS A 234 15.88 14.20 20.12
N GLY A 235 16.20 14.45 21.39
CA GLY A 235 16.44 15.78 21.94
C GLY A 235 17.72 16.44 21.42
N VAL A 236 17.88 17.72 21.72
CA VAL A 236 19.05 18.50 21.27
C VAL A 236 20.34 17.91 21.84
N ASN A 237 21.33 17.69 20.99
CA ASN A 237 22.62 17.01 21.26
C ASN A 237 22.52 15.52 21.66
N ALA A 238 21.38 14.86 21.47
CA ALA A 238 21.30 13.41 21.63
C ALA A 238 21.75 12.66 20.36
N ASN A 239 22.40 11.52 20.54
CA ASN A 239 22.64 10.56 19.45
C ASN A 239 21.36 9.77 19.18
N CYS A 240 20.96 9.67 17.91
CA CYS A 240 19.91 8.76 17.49
C CYS A 240 20.52 7.54 16.79
N ASN A 241 20.15 6.34 17.24
CA ASN A 241 20.47 5.08 16.59
C ASN A 241 19.17 4.31 16.31
N LEU A 242 19.06 3.69 15.14
CA LEU A 242 17.87 2.90 14.79
C LEU A 242 18.02 1.45 15.25
N ARG A 243 16.95 0.89 15.83
CA ARG A 243 16.77 -0.55 16.03
C ARG A 243 15.59 -1.00 15.20
N GLY A 244 15.86 -1.52 14.00
CA GLY A 244 14.85 -1.62 12.94
C GLY A 244 14.45 -0.22 12.50
N LEU A 245 13.16 0.12 12.58
CA LEU A 245 12.65 1.48 12.30
C LEU A 245 12.35 2.28 13.58
N THR A 246 12.65 1.74 14.76
CA THR A 246 12.44 2.44 16.03
C THR A 246 13.67 3.30 16.37
N PRO A 247 13.54 4.62 16.55
CA PRO A 247 14.63 5.47 17.03
C PRO A 247 14.93 5.19 18.50
N ILE A 248 16.21 5.06 18.84
CA ILE A 248 16.72 4.96 20.20
C ILE A 248 17.63 6.16 20.44
N CYS A 249 17.25 7.00 21.40
CA CYS A 249 17.97 8.20 21.76
C CYS A 249 18.90 7.92 22.95
N SER A 250 20.14 8.39 22.88
CA SER A 250 21.09 8.36 24.01
C SER A 250 21.96 9.61 24.02
N CYS A 251 22.41 10.05 25.20
CA CYS A 251 23.40 11.12 25.25
C CYS A 251 24.77 10.60 24.75
N PRO A 252 25.55 11.45 24.04
CA PRO A 252 26.94 11.18 23.72
C PRO A 252 27.78 10.88 24.97
N ARG A 253 28.99 10.34 24.76
CA ARG A 253 29.98 10.27 25.83
C ARG A 253 30.23 11.68 26.37
N ASP A 254 30.44 11.79 27.68
CA ASP A 254 30.71 13.04 28.40
C ASP A 254 29.53 14.05 28.43
N MET A 255 28.32 13.60 28.07
CA MET A 255 27.07 14.36 28.20
C MET A 255 26.05 13.62 29.07
N THR A 256 25.15 14.38 29.70
CA THR A 256 24.05 13.88 30.56
C THR A 256 22.77 14.69 30.34
N GLY A 257 21.64 14.18 30.82
CA GLY A 257 20.31 14.76 30.63
C GLY A 257 19.29 13.72 30.17
N ASP A 258 18.19 14.19 29.59
CA ASP A 258 17.16 13.34 28.99
C ASP A 258 17.40 13.29 27.46
N PRO A 259 17.71 12.11 26.88
CA PRO A 259 17.96 11.97 25.44
C PRO A 259 16.78 12.33 24.52
N PHE A 260 15.55 12.43 25.04
CA PHE A 260 14.37 12.85 24.28
C PHE A 260 14.11 14.37 24.37
N VAL A 261 14.74 15.06 25.32
CA VAL A 261 14.57 16.51 25.52
C VAL A 261 15.84 17.26 25.14
N SER A 262 16.93 17.05 25.88
CA SER A 262 18.25 17.61 25.57
C SER A 262 19.34 16.95 26.42
N CYS A 263 20.47 16.69 25.77
CA CYS A 263 21.73 16.38 26.42
C CYS A 263 22.58 17.66 26.59
N ARG A 264 23.16 17.82 27.77
CA ARG A 264 24.13 18.89 28.10
C ARG A 264 25.46 18.27 28.55
N PRO A 265 26.57 19.02 28.51
CA PRO A 265 27.83 18.54 29.09
C PRO A 265 27.65 18.10 30.55
N PHE A 266 28.38 17.05 30.92
CA PHE A 266 28.49 16.63 32.31
C PHE A 266 29.20 17.73 33.13
N VAL A 267 28.67 18.03 34.32
CA VAL A 267 29.32 18.95 35.28
C VAL A 267 29.56 18.22 36.61
N PRO A 268 30.53 18.63 37.45
CA PRO A 268 30.87 17.91 38.67
C PRO A 268 29.67 17.67 39.61
N GLU A 269 28.67 18.57 39.63
CA GLU A 269 27.45 18.43 40.42
C GLU A 269 26.59 17.21 40.04
N ASP A 270 26.74 16.71 38.81
CA ASP A 270 26.01 15.54 38.32
C ASP A 270 26.53 14.23 38.92
N LEU A 271 27.76 14.20 39.45
CA LEU A 271 28.29 13.09 40.24
C LEU A 271 27.41 12.78 41.46
N CYS A 272 26.67 13.77 41.95
CA CYS A 272 25.79 13.69 43.10
C CYS A 272 24.28 13.66 42.75
N LYS A 273 23.91 13.44 41.48
CA LYS A 273 22.51 13.47 41.01
C LYS A 273 22.16 12.26 40.13
N PRO A 274 21.35 11.29 40.61
CA PRO A 274 20.86 11.16 41.99
C PRO A 274 22.00 10.92 42.99
N ASN A 275 21.77 11.20 44.27
CA ASN A 275 22.78 11.03 45.32
C ASN A 275 23.24 9.55 45.37
N PRO A 276 24.51 9.22 45.05
CA PRO A 276 25.02 7.85 45.06
C PRO A 276 25.46 7.38 46.45
N CYS A 277 25.46 8.26 47.44
CA CYS A 277 25.85 7.97 48.81
C CYS A 277 24.74 7.24 49.58
N GLY A 278 25.13 6.67 50.72
CA GLY A 278 24.21 5.95 51.61
C GLY A 278 23.14 6.84 52.24
N SER A 279 22.17 6.20 52.90
CA SER A 279 21.07 6.91 53.58
C SER A 279 21.60 7.95 54.58
N ASN A 280 21.06 9.17 54.53
CA ASN A 280 21.48 10.34 55.33
C ASN A 280 22.93 10.84 55.10
N ALA A 281 23.63 10.39 54.05
CA ALA A 281 24.95 10.92 53.70
C ALA A 281 24.86 12.12 52.74
N ILE A 282 25.79 13.07 52.90
CA ILE A 282 25.98 14.19 51.97
C ILE A 282 26.96 13.75 50.89
N CYS A 283 26.60 14.00 49.63
CA CYS A 283 27.49 13.89 48.48
C CYS A 283 28.05 15.27 48.11
N THR A 284 29.35 15.33 47.89
CA THR A 284 30.03 16.48 47.28
C THR A 284 30.87 16.03 46.09
N PRO A 285 30.96 16.81 45.00
CA PRO A 285 31.92 16.55 43.93
C PRO A 285 33.35 16.56 44.48
N GLY A 286 34.22 15.69 43.94
CA GLY A 286 35.62 15.61 44.32
C GLY A 286 36.40 14.70 43.37
N HIS A 287 37.58 14.25 43.80
CA HIS A 287 38.48 13.43 42.99
C HIS A 287 38.97 12.20 43.77
N ASP A 288 39.33 11.14 43.05
CA ASP A 288 40.11 10.04 43.62
C ASP A 288 41.62 10.34 43.68
N ASN A 289 42.39 9.42 44.25
CA ASN A 289 43.84 9.52 44.38
C ASN A 289 44.60 9.56 43.04
N THR A 290 43.93 9.37 41.90
CA THR A 290 44.50 9.51 40.55
C THR A 290 44.10 10.82 39.86
N GLY A 291 43.36 11.69 40.57
CA GLY A 291 42.85 12.96 40.05
C GLY A 291 41.55 12.85 39.27
N LYS A 292 40.96 11.65 39.14
CA LYS A 292 39.72 11.46 38.39
C LYS A 292 38.51 11.88 39.23
N GLU A 293 37.62 12.66 38.63
CA GLU A 293 36.37 13.10 39.24
C GLU A 293 35.51 11.94 39.77
N ARG A 294 35.04 12.03 41.03
CA ARG A 294 34.16 11.08 41.71
C ARG A 294 33.28 11.75 42.77
N PRO A 295 32.10 11.21 43.08
CA PRO A 295 31.33 11.63 44.25
C PRO A 295 32.07 11.26 45.54
N VAL A 296 32.18 12.22 46.46
CA VAL A 296 32.71 12.04 47.80
C VAL A 296 31.55 12.01 48.79
N CYS A 297 31.45 10.92 49.55
CA CYS A 297 30.38 10.71 50.52
C CYS A 297 30.88 10.98 51.94
N SER A 298 30.17 11.83 52.68
CA SER A 298 30.45 12.17 54.07
C SER A 298 29.18 12.13 54.92
N CYS A 299 29.34 11.90 56.23
CA CYS A 299 28.22 12.07 57.16
C CYS A 299 28.11 13.54 57.58
N PRO A 300 26.88 14.11 57.64
CA PRO A 300 26.67 15.45 58.15
C PRO A 300 27.11 15.56 59.62
N PRO A 301 27.36 16.79 60.14
CA PRO A 301 27.63 17.01 61.55
C PRO A 301 26.57 16.36 62.45
N GLY A 302 27.00 15.66 63.50
CA GLY A 302 26.13 14.90 64.39
C GLY A 302 25.73 13.51 63.86
N TYR A 303 26.33 13.04 62.76
CA TYR A 303 26.13 11.69 62.22
C TYR A 303 27.46 10.93 62.07
N THR A 304 27.41 9.62 62.25
CA THR A 304 28.55 8.69 62.16
C THR A 304 28.19 7.46 61.31
N GLY A 305 29.16 6.58 61.08
CA GLY A 305 28.98 5.35 60.30
C GLY A 305 29.65 5.42 58.92
N ASN A 306 29.13 4.64 57.97
CA ASN A 306 29.71 4.52 56.64
C ASN A 306 28.87 5.28 55.62
N ALA A 307 29.37 6.43 55.16
CA ALA A 307 28.67 7.32 54.23
C ALA A 307 28.34 6.70 52.85
N LEU A 308 28.93 5.57 52.47
CA LEU A 308 28.54 4.81 51.27
C LEU A 308 27.37 3.83 51.50
N ARG A 309 27.00 3.56 52.76
CA ARG A 309 25.91 2.63 53.13
C ARG A 309 24.79 3.34 53.87
N SER A 310 25.10 3.95 55.00
CA SER A 310 24.19 4.78 55.80
C SER A 310 24.99 5.55 56.84
N CYS A 311 24.65 6.82 56.99
CA CYS A 311 24.99 7.62 58.17
C CYS A 311 23.86 7.46 59.20
N GLN A 312 24.24 7.23 60.45
CA GLN A 312 23.36 7.14 61.61
C GLN A 312 23.61 8.35 62.52
N ARG A 313 22.61 8.79 63.29
CA ARG A 313 22.82 9.87 64.26
C ARG A 313 23.87 9.42 65.29
N GLY A 314 24.86 10.26 65.57
CA GLY A 314 25.85 10.03 66.61
C GLY A 314 25.22 9.99 68.00
N GLU A 315 25.99 9.47 68.97
CA GLU A 315 25.57 9.36 70.36
C GLU A 315 25.52 10.72 71.07
N CYS A 316 26.34 11.67 70.61
CA CYS A 316 26.50 13.00 71.20
C CYS A 316 26.77 14.08 70.15
N LEU A 317 26.32 15.30 70.39
CA LEU A 317 26.75 16.51 69.68
C LEU A 317 27.81 17.30 70.46
N ALA A 318 27.78 17.21 71.79
CA ALA A 318 28.68 17.90 72.71
C ALA A 318 29.02 17.00 73.91
N ASN A 319 30.00 17.40 74.72
CA ASN A 319 30.49 16.62 75.86
C ASN A 319 29.39 16.35 76.90
N GLU A 320 28.50 17.33 77.08
CA GLU A 320 27.41 17.35 78.05
C GLU A 320 26.31 16.31 77.75
N GLU A 321 26.30 15.73 76.55
CA GLU A 321 25.42 14.59 76.18
C GLU A 321 26.04 13.23 76.59
N CYS A 322 27.33 13.20 76.94
CA CYS A 322 28.02 12.02 77.46
C CYS A 322 28.08 12.01 78.99
N ARG A 323 28.42 10.87 79.59
CA ARG A 323 28.67 10.77 81.04
C ARG A 323 29.93 11.57 81.41
N ASP A 324 30.05 12.03 82.66
CA ASP A 324 31.22 12.79 83.16
C ASP A 324 32.58 12.12 82.90
N SER A 325 32.61 10.78 82.82
CA SER A 325 33.80 9.98 82.55
C SER A 325 34.17 9.89 81.05
N GLN A 326 33.30 10.37 80.17
CA GLN A 326 33.41 10.28 78.71
C GLN A 326 33.53 11.67 78.09
N ALA A 327 34.17 11.75 76.92
CA ALA A 327 34.21 12.92 76.07
C ALA A 327 33.48 12.62 74.75
N CYS A 328 32.81 13.62 74.18
CA CYS A 328 32.24 13.51 72.85
C CYS A 328 33.34 13.71 71.80
N ILE A 329 33.76 12.64 71.13
CA ILE A 329 34.79 12.67 70.10
C ILE A 329 34.21 12.05 68.83
N ASN A 330 34.20 12.82 67.73
CA ASN A 330 33.61 12.42 66.45
C ASN A 330 32.14 11.92 66.59
N TYR A 331 31.36 12.58 67.44
CA TYR A 331 29.96 12.27 67.75
C TYR A 331 29.72 10.88 68.40
N VAL A 332 30.74 10.33 69.08
CA VAL A 332 30.69 9.10 69.88
C VAL A 332 31.18 9.41 71.30
N CYS A 333 30.52 8.85 72.31
CA CYS A 333 30.92 9.03 73.71
C CYS A 333 32.06 8.07 74.07
N VAL A 334 33.30 8.50 73.90
CA VAL A 334 34.49 7.70 74.24
C VAL A 334 34.97 8.03 75.65
N ASP A 335 35.56 7.07 76.36
CA ASP A 335 36.13 7.33 77.69
C ASP A 335 37.25 8.39 77.59
N ALA A 336 37.20 9.40 78.47
CA ALA A 336 38.05 10.58 78.36
C ALA A 336 39.55 10.26 78.53
N CYS A 337 39.91 9.14 79.16
CA CYS A 337 41.29 8.71 79.39
C CYS A 337 41.95 8.01 78.19
N ILE A 338 41.18 7.56 77.18
CA ILE A 338 41.70 6.76 76.07
C ILE A 338 42.76 7.55 75.27
N GLY A 339 44.01 7.09 75.35
CA GLY A 339 45.13 7.65 74.60
C GLY A 339 45.54 9.07 74.99
N LYS A 340 45.12 9.57 76.17
CA LYS A 340 45.40 10.96 76.61
C LYS A 340 46.54 11.10 77.63
N CYS A 341 46.84 10.05 78.39
CA CYS A 341 47.90 10.06 79.40
C CYS A 341 49.15 9.30 78.96
N GLY A 342 50.28 9.70 79.54
CA GLY A 342 51.60 9.16 79.24
C GLY A 342 51.82 7.74 79.76
N SER A 343 52.92 7.14 79.32
CA SER A 343 53.32 5.81 79.79
C SER A 343 53.50 5.77 81.32
N ASN A 344 52.90 4.77 81.97
CA ASN A 344 52.85 4.59 83.43
C ASN A 344 52.17 5.72 84.23
N ALA A 345 51.41 6.62 83.59
CA ALA A 345 50.57 7.58 84.29
C ALA A 345 49.22 6.97 84.68
N ARG A 346 48.68 7.36 85.84
CA ARG A 346 47.30 7.10 86.24
C ARG A 346 46.39 8.17 85.62
N CYS A 347 45.32 7.74 84.97
CA CYS A 347 44.28 8.65 84.50
C CYS A 347 43.03 8.56 85.40
N GLU A 348 42.47 9.71 85.74
CA GLU A 348 41.11 9.85 86.24
C GLU A 348 40.34 10.78 85.30
N PRO A 349 39.15 10.38 84.78
CA PRO A 349 38.36 11.27 83.96
C PRO A 349 37.56 12.24 84.85
N LYS A 350 37.58 13.53 84.52
CA LYS A 350 36.88 14.57 85.28
C LYS A 350 36.37 15.65 84.33
N ASN A 351 35.07 15.93 84.38
CA ASN A 351 34.38 16.89 83.50
C ASN A 351 34.76 16.67 82.03
N HIS A 352 34.64 15.44 81.54
CA HIS A 352 34.97 15.05 80.16
C HIS A 352 36.45 15.20 79.75
N LEU A 353 37.37 15.41 80.70
CA LEU A 353 38.81 15.56 80.46
C LEU A 353 39.62 14.48 81.18
N ALA A 354 40.72 14.04 80.56
CA ALA A 354 41.72 13.18 81.21
C ALA A 354 42.57 13.99 82.21
N VAL A 355 42.49 13.63 83.49
CA VAL A 355 43.42 14.12 84.53
C VAL A 355 44.51 13.07 84.72
N CYS A 356 45.68 13.34 84.14
CA CYS A 356 46.84 12.47 84.23
C CYS A 356 47.67 12.80 85.47
N THR A 357 48.02 11.79 86.26
CA THR A 357 48.88 11.91 87.46
C THR A 357 49.94 10.81 87.46
N CYS A 358 51.13 11.11 88.00
CA CYS A 358 52.13 10.07 88.22
C CYS A 358 51.82 9.31 89.53
N PRO A 359 51.73 7.96 89.50
CA PRO A 359 51.52 7.16 90.71
C PRO A 359 52.62 7.36 91.76
N ASP A 360 52.30 7.08 93.02
CA ASP A 360 53.25 7.21 94.14
C ASP A 360 54.56 6.47 93.89
N GLY A 361 55.68 7.11 94.24
CA GLY A 361 57.03 6.62 93.95
C GLY A 361 57.54 6.92 92.53
N THR A 362 56.72 7.51 91.66
CA THR A 362 57.14 7.96 90.32
C THR A 362 57.16 9.48 90.17
N LYS A 363 57.97 10.00 89.24
CA LYS A 363 58.08 11.40 88.84
C LYS A 363 58.26 11.51 87.32
N GLY A 364 57.81 12.62 86.74
CA GLY A 364 57.83 12.87 85.31
C GLY A 364 56.67 13.78 84.89
N ASP A 365 56.45 13.92 83.59
CA ASP A 365 55.23 14.52 83.05
C ASP A 365 54.20 13.40 82.82
N ALA A 366 53.07 13.46 83.52
CA ALA A 366 52.01 12.45 83.43
C ALA A 366 51.30 12.41 82.07
N LYS A 367 51.47 13.40 81.19
CA LYS A 367 51.02 13.36 79.79
C LYS A 367 52.00 12.64 78.86
N VAL A 368 53.26 12.44 79.28
CA VAL A 368 54.34 11.87 78.44
C VAL A 368 54.83 10.54 79.01
N SER A 369 55.39 10.54 80.23
CA SER A 369 55.91 9.34 80.90
C SER A 369 56.21 9.59 82.38
N CYS A 370 55.80 8.67 83.24
CA CYS A 370 56.17 8.63 84.66
C CYS A 370 57.27 7.58 84.90
N ARG A 371 58.32 7.95 85.66
CA ARG A 371 59.52 7.12 85.92
C ARG A 371 59.80 7.03 87.42
N ALA A 372 60.36 5.92 87.90
CA ALA A 372 60.61 5.70 89.34
C ALA A 372 61.60 6.71 89.95
N SER A 373 61.26 7.30 91.10
CA SER A 373 62.06 8.32 91.80
C SER A 373 63.01 7.68 92.82
N ARG A 374 64.30 7.54 92.49
CA ARG A 374 65.32 7.04 93.44
C ARG A 374 65.69 8.10 94.48
N THR A 375 65.60 7.78 95.77
CA THR A 375 66.06 8.62 96.89
C THR A 375 67.36 8.07 97.49
N PHE A 376 68.40 8.91 97.59
CA PHE A 376 69.61 8.62 98.37
C PHE A 376 69.53 9.34 99.73
N PRO A 377 69.88 8.69 100.86
CA PRO A 377 69.87 9.33 102.18
C PRO A 377 71.09 10.24 102.37
N VAL A 378 70.88 11.43 102.96
CA VAL A 378 71.92 12.43 103.22
C VAL A 378 72.51 12.27 104.62
N ALA A 379 73.84 12.12 104.72
CA ALA A 379 74.55 12.04 106.00
C ALA A 379 74.88 13.44 106.57
N ARG A 380 74.80 13.59 107.90
CA ARG A 380 75.11 14.86 108.60
C ARG A 380 76.62 15.08 108.73
N TYR A 381 77.10 16.29 108.41
CA TYR A 381 78.45 16.73 108.74
C TYR A 381 78.58 17.30 110.16
N SER A 382 79.71 17.02 110.80
CA SER A 382 80.14 17.62 112.08
C SER A 382 81.05 18.84 111.82
N ARG A 383 80.84 19.94 112.55
CA ARG A 383 81.68 21.15 112.48
C ARG A 383 82.94 20.99 113.36
N SER A 384 84.06 20.57 112.81
CA SER A 384 85.34 20.59 113.56
C SER A 384 86.65 20.67 112.74
N LEU A 385 86.61 20.72 111.40
CA LEU A 385 87.82 20.83 110.56
C LEU A 385 87.70 21.95 109.51
N LEU A 386 87.75 23.19 109.99
CA LEU A 386 87.89 24.41 109.17
C LEU A 386 89.20 25.13 109.51
N LYS A 387 90.32 24.60 108.99
CA LYS A 387 91.59 25.34 108.78
C LYS A 387 92.57 24.47 107.97
N GLN A 388 93.32 25.11 107.06
CA GLN A 388 94.36 24.53 106.18
C GLN A 388 93.76 23.52 105.16
N PHE A 389 93.59 23.86 103.89
CA PHE A 389 94.66 24.20 102.95
C PHE A 389 94.24 25.24 101.89
N ASN A 390 95.24 25.90 101.30
CA ASN A 390 95.12 26.94 100.27
C ASN A 390 95.64 26.40 98.92
N GLU A 391 95.30 27.09 97.80
CA GLU A 391 95.89 26.92 96.46
C GLU A 391 95.61 25.56 95.76
N THR A 392 95.53 25.41 94.42
CA THR A 392 96.08 26.19 93.29
C THR A 392 95.11 26.36 92.10
N LEU A 393 95.45 27.31 91.21
CA LEU A 393 94.95 27.51 89.82
C LEU A 393 95.21 26.26 88.92
N VAL A 394 94.64 26.12 87.71
CA VAL A 394 95.02 26.81 86.44
C VAL A 394 93.93 26.69 85.36
N ASP A 395 93.83 27.72 84.53
CA ASP A 395 92.92 27.93 83.38
C ASP A 395 93.24 27.09 82.12
N ILE A 396 92.40 27.18 81.08
CA ILE A 396 92.76 27.37 79.65
C ILE A 396 91.48 27.49 78.79
N ASP A 397 91.52 28.46 77.87
CA ASP A 397 90.50 28.85 76.89
C ASP A 397 91.07 28.67 75.45
N ASP A 398 90.36 28.76 74.32
CA ASP A 398 88.94 29.03 74.00
C ASP A 398 88.60 28.38 72.62
N GLU A 399 87.39 28.57 72.07
CA GLU A 399 87.15 29.11 70.70
C GLU A 399 85.66 29.06 70.25
N GLU A 400 85.27 30.05 69.43
CA GLU A 400 83.90 30.45 69.12
C GLU A 400 83.40 30.08 67.69
N LEU A 401 82.10 29.70 67.57
CA LEU A 401 81.13 30.10 66.50
C LEU A 401 81.51 29.86 64.99
N PRO A 402 80.70 30.25 63.96
CA PRO A 402 79.44 31.01 63.92
C PRO A 402 78.25 30.40 63.11
N LYS A 403 77.20 31.21 62.97
CA LYS A 403 75.95 30.99 62.19
C LYS A 403 75.99 31.79 60.88
N GLU A 404 75.30 31.32 59.83
CA GLU A 404 74.54 32.12 58.82
C GLU A 404 73.69 31.14 57.95
N GLN A 405 72.39 31.34 57.76
CA GLN A 405 71.65 32.17 56.77
C GLN A 405 71.50 31.61 55.34
N VAL A 406 70.20 31.45 54.99
CA VAL A 406 69.47 31.43 53.71
C VAL A 406 70.20 31.77 52.40
N ALA A 407 70.01 30.93 51.37
CA ALA A 407 69.85 31.34 49.97
C ALA A 407 69.05 30.28 49.16
N GLU A 408 68.29 30.73 48.16
CA GLU A 408 67.52 29.90 47.23
C GLU A 408 68.39 29.38 46.07
N THR A 409 68.04 28.24 45.47
CA THR A 409 67.88 28.10 44.00
C THR A 409 67.29 26.74 43.59
N GLU A 410 66.46 26.81 42.55
CA GLU A 410 65.75 25.81 41.76
C GLU A 410 66.35 24.40 41.59
N ALA A 411 65.51 23.36 41.77
CA ALA A 411 65.32 22.23 40.84
C ALA A 411 64.06 21.40 41.21
#